data_AF-A0A7W1JT53-F1
#
_entry.id   AF-A0A7W1JT53-F1
#
_cell.length_a   1.000
_cell.length_b   1.000
_cell.length_c   1.000
_cell.angle_alpha   90.00
_cell.angle_beta   90.00
_cell.angle_gamma   90.00
#
_symmetry.space_group_name_H-M   'P 1'
#
loop_
_entity.id
_entity.type
_entity.pdbx_description
1 polymer ?
#
loop_
_entity_poly.entity_id
_entity_poly.type
_entity_poly.pdbx_seq_one_letter_code
_entity_poly.pdbx_strand_id
1 'polypeptide(L)'
;MTPDSAARSSLVNITGAGFGDAKGASSVVIGGVAAWTSNWTDTKVAAYVPETTPVGVASVQLVVGGVASAPKTINVEARPAAQAGVAWRFRTEANYISHRAAVGADGTVYVNDSSGFLYALTTDGALKWVYDASADGGGSQARP
;
A
#
# COMPACT_ATOMS: atom_id res chain seq x y z
N MET A 1 -4.59 -7.23 13.06
CA MET A 1 -4.88 -6.38 11.88
C MET A 1 -6.04 -5.47 12.20
N THR A 2 -5.89 -4.20 11.84
CA THR A 2 -6.95 -3.18 11.86
C THR A 2 -6.77 -2.32 10.60
N PRO A 3 -7.86 -1.85 9.99
CA PRO A 3 -9.28 -2.05 10.34
C PRO A 3 -9.86 -3.41 9.90
N ASP A 4 -11.06 -3.76 10.37
CA ASP A 4 -11.82 -4.95 9.90
C ASP A 4 -12.65 -4.67 8.63
N SER A 5 -12.71 -3.40 8.19
CA SER A 5 -13.21 -2.98 6.88
C SER A 5 -12.28 -1.95 6.26
N ALA A 6 -12.02 -2.05 4.97
CA ALA A 6 -11.12 -1.14 4.25
C ALA A 6 -11.58 -0.95 2.80
N ALA A 7 -11.53 0.28 2.31
CA ALA A 7 -11.79 0.57 0.90
C ALA A 7 -10.58 0.17 0.03
N ARG A 8 -10.82 -0.08 -1.26
CA ARG A 8 -9.73 -0.14 -2.26
C ARG A 8 -8.81 1.08 -2.19
N SER A 9 -7.53 0.85 -2.44
CA SER A 9 -6.44 1.83 -2.32
C SER A 9 -6.22 2.38 -0.89
N SER A 10 -6.95 1.90 0.11
CA SER A 10 -6.77 2.31 1.51
C SER A 10 -5.82 1.40 2.28
N LEU A 11 -5.31 1.94 3.39
CA LEU A 11 -4.30 1.32 4.22
C LEU A 11 -4.90 0.32 5.23
N VAL A 12 -4.28 -0.86 5.32
CA VAL A 12 -4.53 -1.90 6.33
C VAL A 12 -3.22 -2.18 7.06
N ASN A 13 -3.24 -2.04 8.40
CA ASN A 13 -2.09 -2.37 9.23
C ASN A 13 -2.19 -3.83 9.69
N ILE A 14 -1.20 -4.61 9.31
CA ILE A 14 -1.03 -6.01 9.70
C ILE A 14 0.00 -6.04 10.82
N THR A 15 -0.34 -6.70 11.92
CA THR A 15 0.54 -6.83 13.09
C THR A 15 0.65 -8.30 13.48
N GLY A 16 1.82 -8.69 13.98
CA GLY A 16 2.14 -10.07 14.35
C GLY A 16 3.61 -10.20 14.77
N ALA A 17 4.22 -11.33 14.46
CA ALA A 17 5.62 -11.62 14.71
C ALA A 17 6.18 -12.54 13.61
N GLY A 18 7.49 -12.53 13.40
CA GLY A 18 8.15 -13.41 12.43
C GLY A 18 7.92 -12.99 10.97
N PHE A 19 7.65 -11.71 10.72
CA PHE A 19 7.51 -11.18 9.37
C PHE A 19 8.87 -10.93 8.69
N GLY A 20 9.94 -10.91 9.48
CA GLY A 20 11.28 -10.51 9.08
C GLY A 20 11.48 -8.99 9.13
N ASP A 21 12.71 -8.56 9.43
CA ASP A 21 13.07 -7.14 9.59
C ASP A 21 13.03 -6.34 8.29
N ALA A 22 12.93 -7.01 7.13
CA ALA A 22 12.77 -6.40 5.83
C ALA A 22 11.85 -7.27 4.96
N LYS A 23 11.18 -6.65 3.98
CA LYS A 23 10.23 -7.33 3.09
C LYS A 23 10.86 -8.50 2.33
N GLY A 24 12.02 -8.28 1.68
CA GLY A 24 12.64 -9.27 0.80
C GLY A 24 11.65 -9.81 -0.25
N ALA A 25 11.56 -11.14 -0.36
CA ALA A 25 10.60 -11.82 -1.23
C ALA A 25 9.19 -12.00 -0.61
N SER A 26 8.98 -11.53 0.62
CA SER A 26 7.71 -11.65 1.31
C SER A 26 6.65 -10.73 0.70
N SER A 27 5.39 -11.13 0.81
CA SER A 27 4.27 -10.38 0.24
C SER A 27 3.03 -10.46 1.10
N VAL A 28 2.10 -9.53 0.89
CA VAL A 28 0.75 -9.57 1.46
C VAL A 28 -0.21 -9.84 0.32
N VAL A 29 -1.18 -10.73 0.53
CA VAL A 29 -2.24 -11.05 -0.42
C VAL A 29 -3.58 -10.68 0.19
N ILE A 30 -4.39 -9.90 -0.53
CA ILE A 30 -5.72 -9.45 -0.12
C ILE A 30 -6.74 -9.82 -1.20
N GLY A 31 -7.68 -10.70 -0.86
CA GLY A 31 -8.69 -11.21 -1.78
C GLY A 31 -8.09 -11.90 -3.01
N GLY A 32 -6.97 -12.60 -2.82
CA GLY A 32 -6.23 -13.29 -3.89
C GLY A 32 -5.32 -12.39 -4.74
N VAL A 33 -5.25 -11.08 -4.46
CA VAL A 33 -4.41 -10.12 -5.19
C VAL A 33 -3.22 -9.70 -4.33
N ALA A 34 -2.02 -9.67 -4.92
CA ALA A 34 -0.84 -9.16 -4.24
C ALA A 34 -0.99 -7.67 -3.91
N ALA A 35 -0.85 -7.32 -2.64
CA ALA A 35 -0.97 -5.97 -2.12
C ALA A 35 0.35 -5.20 -2.20
N TRP A 36 0.24 -3.91 -2.47
CA TRP A 36 1.35 -2.99 -2.26
C TRP A 36 1.57 -2.80 -0.77
N THR A 37 2.82 -2.61 -0.37
CA THR A 37 3.21 -2.53 1.04
C THR A 37 4.18 -1.39 1.28
N SER A 38 4.10 -0.78 2.45
CA SER A 38 5.10 0.13 3.01
C SER A 38 5.45 -0.31 4.44
N ASN A 39 6.52 0.27 5.00
CA ASN A 39 6.93 0.14 6.40
C ASN A 39 6.87 -1.30 6.93
N TRP A 40 7.74 -2.15 6.38
CA TRP A 40 7.86 -3.55 6.77
C TRP A 40 8.83 -3.68 7.94
N THR A 41 8.36 -4.32 9.01
CA THR A 41 9.17 -4.74 10.16
C THR A 41 8.77 -6.15 10.57
N ASP A 42 9.53 -6.78 11.48
CA ASP A 42 9.21 -8.13 11.94
C ASP A 42 7.82 -8.26 12.58
N THR A 43 7.26 -7.16 13.09
CA THR A 43 5.98 -7.16 13.82
C THR A 43 4.88 -6.37 13.16
N LYS A 44 5.17 -5.61 12.08
CA LYS A 44 4.20 -4.76 11.40
C LYS A 44 4.46 -4.68 9.90
N VAL A 45 3.37 -4.72 9.13
CA VAL A 45 3.38 -4.39 7.70
C VAL A 45 2.20 -3.46 7.41
N ALA A 46 2.47 -2.34 6.76
CA ALA A 46 1.44 -1.49 6.18
C ALA A 46 1.14 -1.99 4.76
N ALA A 47 -0.09 -2.44 4.51
CA ALA A 47 -0.52 -2.93 3.20
C ALA A 47 -1.64 -2.06 2.64
N TYR A 48 -1.74 -1.96 1.32
CA TYR A 48 -2.81 -1.22 0.63
C TYR A 48 -3.69 -2.20 -0.13
N VAL A 49 -5.01 -2.09 0.04
CA VAL A 49 -5.97 -2.93 -0.67
C VAL A 49 -5.87 -2.66 -2.18
N PRO A 50 -5.52 -3.64 -3.02
CA PRO A 50 -5.43 -3.43 -4.47
C PRO A 50 -6.74 -2.94 -5.08
N GLU A 51 -6.65 -2.07 -6.08
CA GLU A 51 -7.83 -1.54 -6.78
C GLU A 51 -8.63 -2.62 -7.52
N THR A 52 -7.99 -3.76 -7.82
CA THR A 52 -8.61 -4.91 -8.48
C THR A 52 -9.21 -5.93 -7.52
N THR A 53 -9.04 -5.78 -6.20
CA THR A 53 -9.60 -6.70 -5.20
C THR A 53 -11.13 -6.64 -5.21
N PRO A 54 -11.85 -7.77 -5.31
CA PRO A 54 -13.32 -7.80 -5.24
C PRO A 54 -13.86 -7.14 -3.96
N VAL A 55 -14.97 -6.42 -4.07
CA VAL A 55 -15.67 -5.86 -2.91
C VAL A 55 -16.44 -6.95 -2.16
N GLY A 56 -16.60 -6.79 -0.85
CA GLY A 56 -17.17 -7.78 0.05
C GLY A 56 -16.11 -8.48 0.90
N VAL A 57 -16.45 -9.64 1.46
CA VAL A 57 -15.56 -10.37 2.36
C VAL A 57 -14.35 -10.91 1.60
N ALA A 58 -13.15 -10.53 2.04
CA ALA A 58 -11.88 -10.95 1.46
C ALA A 58 -10.93 -11.51 2.53
N SER A 59 -10.07 -12.47 2.14
CA SER A 59 -8.98 -12.95 2.98
C SER A 59 -7.76 -12.04 2.89
N VAL A 60 -7.05 -11.91 4.00
CA VAL A 60 -5.75 -11.26 4.13
C VAL A 60 -4.75 -12.31 4.62
N GLN A 61 -3.65 -12.47 3.88
CA GLN A 61 -2.59 -13.42 4.20
C GLN A 61 -1.23 -12.77 4.01
N LEU A 62 -0.32 -13.04 4.94
CA LEU A 62 1.09 -12.73 4.79
C LEU A 62 1.80 -13.97 4.26
N VAL A 63 2.64 -13.80 3.23
CA VAL A 63 3.42 -14.89 2.63
C VAL A 63 4.90 -14.62 2.91
N VAL A 64 5.54 -15.49 3.68
CA VAL A 64 6.98 -15.40 4.04
C VAL A 64 7.65 -16.70 3.60
N GLY A 65 8.72 -16.59 2.81
CA GLY A 65 9.41 -17.79 2.28
C GLY A 65 8.53 -18.72 1.45
N GLY A 66 7.49 -18.18 0.81
CA GLY A 66 6.49 -18.95 0.05
C GLY A 66 5.39 -19.61 0.90
N VAL A 67 5.43 -19.48 2.22
CA VAL A 67 4.41 -20.03 3.13
C VAL A 67 3.43 -18.93 3.52
N ALA A 68 2.14 -19.17 3.24
CA ALA A 68 1.07 -18.25 3.61
C ALA A 68 0.64 -18.45 5.07
N SER A 69 0.38 -17.35 5.78
CA SER A 69 -0.25 -17.37 7.10
C SER A 69 -1.68 -17.90 7.03
N ALA A 70 -2.25 -18.23 8.19
CA ALA A 70 -3.70 -18.41 8.30
C ALA A 70 -4.44 -17.15 7.80
N PRO A 71 -5.55 -17.29 7.06
CA PRO A 71 -6.28 -16.15 6.53
C PRO A 71 -7.02 -15.41 7.65
N LYS A 72 -6.93 -14.08 7.65
CA LYS A 72 -7.82 -13.22 8.42
C LYS A 72 -8.76 -12.49 7.46
N THR A 73 -10.04 -12.35 7.81
CA THR A 73 -11.05 -11.74 6.92
C THR A 73 -11.24 -10.25 7.17
N ILE A 74 -11.34 -9.45 6.10
CA ILE A 74 -11.81 -8.06 6.10
C ILE A 74 -13.04 -7.92 5.20
N ASN A 75 -13.83 -6.88 5.43
CA ASN A 75 -14.77 -6.39 4.43
C ASN A 75 -14.06 -5.37 3.51
N VAL A 76 -14.03 -5.64 2.20
CA VAL A 76 -13.48 -4.72 1.20
C VAL A 76 -14.59 -3.85 0.64
N GLU A 77 -14.39 -2.54 0.70
CA GLU A 77 -15.32 -1.55 0.19
C GLU A 77 -14.83 -0.94 -1.12
N ALA A 78 -15.75 -0.41 -1.93
CA ALA A 78 -15.38 0.43 -3.06
C ALA A 78 -14.70 1.71 -2.56
N ARG A 79 -13.82 2.30 -3.38
CA ARG A 79 -13.22 3.60 -3.06
C ARG A 79 -14.34 4.65 -2.90
N PRO A 80 -14.28 5.53 -1.89
CA PRO A 80 -15.29 6.57 -1.72
C PRO A 80 -15.39 7.43 -2.99
N ALA A 81 -16.60 7.75 -3.39
CA ALA A 81 -16.82 8.66 -4.51
C ALA A 81 -16.29 10.07 -4.17
N ALA A 82 -15.98 10.84 -5.22
CA ALA A 82 -15.62 12.25 -5.08
C ALA A 82 -16.67 13.00 -4.26
N GLN A 83 -16.21 13.84 -3.34
CA GLN A 83 -17.08 14.73 -2.57
C GLN A 83 -17.06 16.12 -3.21
N ALA A 84 -18.04 16.97 -2.89
CA ALA A 84 -18.07 18.34 -3.42
C ALA A 84 -16.75 19.07 -3.12
N GLY A 85 -16.05 19.50 -4.17
CA GLY A 85 -14.76 20.19 -4.08
C GLY A 85 -13.54 19.31 -3.78
N VAL A 86 -13.69 17.99 -3.62
CA VAL A 86 -12.57 17.05 -3.40
C VAL A 86 -12.74 15.83 -4.30
N ALA A 87 -11.92 15.75 -5.35
CA ALA A 87 -11.95 14.65 -6.31
C ALA A 87 -11.64 13.29 -5.66
N TRP A 88 -10.63 13.24 -4.80
CA TRP A 88 -10.24 12.04 -4.06
C TRP A 88 -9.31 12.41 -2.89
N ARG A 89 -9.10 11.44 -2.00
CA ARG A 89 -8.10 11.49 -0.93
C ARG A 89 -7.31 10.18 -0.92
N PHE A 90 -6.01 10.28 -0.69
CA PHE A 90 -5.12 9.14 -0.50
C PHE A 90 -4.35 9.31 0.81
N ARG A 91 -4.22 8.24 1.59
CA ARG A 91 -3.53 8.24 2.89
C ARG A 91 -2.25 7.41 2.76
N THR A 92 -1.10 8.02 2.98
CA THR A 92 0.16 7.32 3.23
C THR A 92 0.22 6.86 4.69
N GLU A 93 1.18 6.00 5.01
CA GLU A 93 1.35 5.49 6.37
C GLU A 93 2.19 6.40 7.27
N ALA A 94 3.11 7.19 6.69
CA ALA A 94 3.92 8.14 7.44
C ALA A 94 3.12 9.35 7.96
N ASN A 95 3.66 10.04 8.98
CA ASN A 95 3.03 11.20 9.62
C ASN A 95 3.12 12.49 8.78
N TYR A 96 4.08 12.58 7.85
CA TYR A 96 4.33 13.78 7.08
C TYR A 96 4.54 13.49 5.60
N ILE A 97 4.01 14.38 4.78
CA ILE A 97 4.39 14.53 3.37
C ILE A 97 5.27 15.79 3.31
N SER A 98 6.57 15.60 3.11
CA SER A 98 7.55 16.69 3.16
C SER A 98 7.72 17.42 1.82
N HIS A 99 7.13 16.90 0.75
CA HIS A 99 7.35 17.37 -0.63
C HIS A 99 6.02 17.58 -1.35
N ARG A 100 6.04 18.39 -2.41
CA ARG A 100 4.87 18.54 -3.28
C ARG A 100 4.72 17.32 -4.17
N ALA A 101 3.48 16.95 -4.46
CA ALA A 101 3.21 15.94 -5.47
C ALA A 101 3.69 16.40 -6.86
N ALA A 102 4.17 15.45 -7.67
CA ALA A 102 4.49 15.67 -9.08
C ALA A 102 3.45 14.97 -9.97
N VAL A 103 3.24 15.48 -11.19
CA VAL A 103 2.31 14.89 -12.16
C VAL A 103 3.10 14.50 -13.41
N GLY A 104 3.03 13.22 -13.78
CA GLY A 104 3.64 12.69 -15.00
C GLY A 104 2.84 13.06 -16.25
N ALA A 105 3.48 12.91 -17.42
CA ALA A 105 2.84 13.18 -18.71
C ALA A 105 1.62 12.27 -18.99
N ASP A 106 1.56 11.11 -18.36
CA ASP A 106 0.44 10.16 -18.43
C ASP A 106 -0.68 10.45 -17.41
N GLY A 107 -0.56 11.54 -16.63
CA GLY A 107 -1.48 11.89 -15.56
C GLY A 107 -1.24 11.15 -14.24
N THR A 108 -0.21 10.30 -14.14
CA THR A 108 0.15 9.66 -12.87
C THR A 108 0.58 10.72 -11.86
N VAL A 109 0.01 10.68 -10.65
CA VAL A 109 0.38 11.57 -9.54
C VAL A 109 1.38 10.84 -8.66
N TYR A 110 2.53 11.46 -8.43
CA TYR A 110 3.62 10.94 -7.60
C TYR A 110 3.70 11.68 -6.28
N VAL A 111 3.73 10.95 -5.18
CA VAL A 111 3.83 11.51 -3.83
C VAL A 111 4.89 10.72 -3.08
N ASN A 112 5.81 11.38 -2.39
CA ASN A 112 6.72 10.74 -1.45
C ASN A 112 6.39 11.12 -0.01
N ASP A 113 6.55 10.17 0.90
CA ASP A 113 6.36 10.41 2.32
C ASP A 113 7.69 10.60 3.08
N SER A 114 7.60 11.02 4.34
CA SER A 114 8.79 11.26 5.18
C SER A 114 9.55 9.98 5.57
N SER A 115 8.98 8.80 5.31
CA SER A 115 9.60 7.51 5.57
C SER A 115 10.37 6.98 4.35
N GLY A 116 10.41 7.74 3.25
CA GLY A 116 11.16 7.37 2.04
C GLY A 116 10.38 6.52 1.04
N PHE A 117 9.07 6.35 1.21
CA PHE A 117 8.25 5.65 0.21
C PHE A 117 7.75 6.62 -0.87
N LEU A 118 7.82 6.19 -2.12
CA LEU A 118 7.24 6.85 -3.29
C LEU A 118 5.98 6.09 -3.73
N TYR A 119 4.89 6.82 -3.89
CA TYR A 119 3.57 6.32 -4.29
C TYR A 119 3.23 6.86 -5.66
N ALA A 120 2.76 6.00 -6.55
CA ALA A 120 2.15 6.40 -7.82
C ALA A 120 0.65 6.18 -7.79
N LEU A 121 -0.11 7.22 -8.08
CA LEU A 121 -1.56 7.22 -8.10
C LEU A 121 -2.08 7.51 -9.51
N THR A 122 -3.23 6.93 -9.86
CA THR A 122 -3.97 7.32 -11.06
C THR A 122 -4.57 8.73 -10.90
N THR A 123 -5.05 9.31 -12.00
CA THR A 123 -5.71 10.62 -12.00
C THR A 123 -6.94 10.69 -11.10
N ASP A 124 -7.60 9.55 -10.86
CA ASP A 124 -8.77 9.39 -9.98
C ASP A 124 -8.42 8.90 -8.56
N GLY A 125 -7.12 8.86 -8.21
CA GLY A 125 -6.64 8.63 -6.85
C GLY A 125 -6.47 7.16 -6.43
N ALA A 126 -6.52 6.22 -7.38
CA ALA A 126 -6.23 4.81 -7.12
C ALA A 126 -4.73 4.57 -7.02
N LEU A 127 -4.30 3.67 -6.14
CA LEU A 127 -2.89 3.30 -6.00
C LEU A 127 -2.45 2.37 -7.14
N LYS A 128 -1.44 2.81 -7.91
CA LYS A 128 -0.81 2.00 -8.97
C LYS A 128 0.31 1.14 -8.40
N TRP A 129 1.21 1.74 -7.63
CA TRP A 129 2.34 1.06 -6.99
C TRP A 129 2.96 1.87 -5.84
N VAL A 130 3.74 1.17 -5.02
CA VAL A 130 4.56 1.73 -3.92
C VAL A 130 5.99 1.29 -4.11
N TYR A 131 6.93 2.21 -3.95
CA TYR A 131 8.36 2.00 -4.06
C TYR A 131 9.07 2.46 -2.78
N ASP A 132 9.99 1.66 -2.27
CA ASP A 132 10.80 2.02 -1.10
C ASP A 132 12.13 2.64 -1.56
N ALA A 133 12.19 3.97 -1.63
CA ALA A 133 13.42 4.66 -2.03
C ALA A 133 14.46 4.71 -0.90
N SER A 134 14.09 4.32 0.33
CA SER A 134 15.02 4.24 1.46
C SER A 134 15.89 2.99 1.40
N ALA A 135 15.34 1.88 0.88
CA ALA A 135 16.06 0.62 0.72
C ALA A 135 17.18 0.69 -0.33
N ASP A 136 17.08 1.58 -1.32
CA ASP A 136 18.09 1.77 -2.37
C ASP A 136 19.19 2.77 -1.99
N GLY A 137 19.13 3.34 -0.79
CA GLY A 137 20.20 4.18 -0.25
C GLY A 137 20.44 5.46 -1.03
N GLY A 138 19.41 6.26 -1.35
CA GLY A 138 19.52 7.69 -1.70
C GLY A 138 20.47 8.11 -2.84
N GLY A 139 21.08 7.16 -3.56
CA GLY A 139 21.98 7.37 -4.67
C GLY A 139 21.26 6.99 -5.95
N SER A 140 21.14 7.96 -6.85
CA SER A 140 20.66 7.81 -8.23
C SER A 140 21.00 6.45 -8.85
N GLN A 141 20.03 5.55 -8.87
CA GLN A 141 20.01 4.43 -9.79
C GLN A 141 18.69 4.50 -10.54
N ALA A 142 18.72 5.22 -11.67
CA ALA A 142 17.73 5.02 -12.70
C ALA A 142 17.83 3.55 -13.15
N ARG A 143 16.75 2.79 -13.00
CA ARG A 143 16.62 1.48 -13.64
C ARG A 143 15.78 1.66 -14.93
N PRO A 144 16.12 0.89 -15.97
CA PRO A 144 15.96 1.24 -17.40
C PRO A 144 14.53 1.40 -17.88
#